data_AF-A0A7X8TFU3-F1
#
_entry.id   AF-A0A7X8TFU3-F1
#
_cell.length_a   1.000
_cell.length_b   1.000
_cell.length_c   1.000
_cell.angle_alpha   90.00
_cell.angle_beta   90.00
_cell.angle_gamma   90.00
#
_symmetry.space_group_name_H-M   'P 1'
#
loop_
_entity.id
_entity.type
_entity.pdbx_description
1 polymer ?
#
loop_
_entity_poly.entity_id
_entity_poly.type
_entity_poly.pdbx_seq_one_letter_code
_entity_poly.pdbx_strand_id
1 'polypeptide(L)'
;MIIDSSDIASENDRLINASEWALQNIAFTNTSIDVLRAAAYLPLDETDDITILRLGIRLINSAGASGLAAINGYYQPAAAHIRDIIEVSFLLDLFRRDRKEVSMWREASDEVLWQKFRPQKLKSRLDHLDGCKPTYRKPAYQFFSEHGTHAKPLAVGLISPDMDTMVGPFPDEQRVLGFGFDLARHLSAGTTFLIKCIDHHRLDEADERVEEYLRAGIDFFDALDSFRRRTNVPNFPSIAR
;
A
#
# COMPACT_ATOMS: atom_id res chain seq x y z
N MET A 1 13.67 -17.29 -18.27
CA MET A 1 12.43 -16.50 -18.19
C MET A 1 11.29 -17.37 -18.71
N ILE A 2 10.17 -17.46 -17.99
CA ILE A 2 9.04 -18.36 -18.34
C ILE A 2 8.07 -17.68 -19.34
N ILE A 3 7.83 -16.38 -19.16
CA ILE A 3 7.12 -15.50 -20.11
C ILE A 3 7.95 -14.24 -20.25
N ASP A 4 8.25 -13.83 -21.49
CA ASP A 4 8.93 -12.56 -21.77
C ASP A 4 7.91 -11.41 -21.85
N SER A 5 8.11 -10.39 -21.03
CA SER A 5 7.25 -9.20 -20.97
C SER A 5 8.04 -7.90 -21.21
N SER A 6 9.26 -7.96 -21.77
CA SER A 6 10.11 -6.77 -21.97
C SER A 6 9.46 -5.69 -22.84
N ASP A 7 8.76 -6.09 -23.90
CA ASP A 7 8.10 -5.14 -24.82
C ASP A 7 6.92 -4.44 -24.13
N ILE A 8 6.21 -5.18 -23.29
CA ILE A 8 5.08 -4.67 -22.49
C ILE A 8 5.60 -3.70 -21.42
N ALA A 9 6.68 -4.07 -20.73
CA ALA A 9 7.34 -3.20 -19.77
C ALA A 9 7.82 -1.91 -20.42
N SER A 10 8.45 -2.00 -21.59
CA SER A 10 8.93 -0.84 -22.35
C SER A 10 7.79 0.09 -22.78
N GLU A 11 6.67 -0.47 -23.23
CA GLU A 11 5.50 0.32 -23.61
C GLU A 11 4.82 0.98 -22.39
N ASN A 12 4.63 0.23 -21.30
CA ASN A 12 4.09 0.78 -20.06
C ASN A 12 5.01 1.87 -19.47
N ASP A 13 6.33 1.70 -19.55
CA ASP A 13 7.31 2.74 -19.18
C ASP A 13 7.15 3.99 -20.03
N ARG A 14 6.96 3.83 -21.35
CA ARG A 14 6.70 4.96 -22.24
C ARG A 14 5.43 5.72 -21.84
N LEU A 15 4.35 4.99 -21.52
CA LEU A 15 3.07 5.57 -21.08
C LEU A 15 3.21 6.32 -19.74
N ILE A 16 3.94 5.75 -18.79
CA ILE A 16 4.25 6.40 -17.51
C ILE A 16 5.04 7.70 -17.73
N ASN A 17 6.12 7.65 -18.53
CA ASN A 17 6.98 8.79 -18.78
C ASN A 17 6.29 9.91 -19.58
N ALA A 18 5.24 9.58 -20.33
CA ALA A 18 4.40 10.56 -21.02
C ALA A 18 3.40 11.27 -20.09
N SER A 19 3.21 10.78 -18.85
CA SER A 19 2.22 11.30 -17.91
C SER A 19 2.89 11.97 -16.72
N GLU A 20 2.85 13.31 -16.67
CA GLU A 20 3.34 14.09 -15.52
C GLU A 20 2.70 13.61 -14.21
N TRP A 21 1.42 13.25 -14.26
CA TRP A 21 0.68 12.80 -13.09
C TRP A 21 1.19 11.45 -12.56
N ALA A 22 1.55 10.52 -13.46
CA ALA A 22 2.16 9.24 -13.06
C ALA A 22 3.57 9.43 -12.49
N LEU A 23 4.38 10.30 -13.09
CA LEU A 23 5.70 10.65 -12.56
C LEU A 23 5.60 11.25 -11.14
N GLN A 24 4.61 12.10 -10.90
CA GLN A 24 4.34 12.64 -9.55
C GLN A 24 3.90 11.55 -8.56
N ASN A 25 3.12 10.56 -8.99
CA ASN A 25 2.73 9.44 -8.13
C ASN A 25 3.91 8.51 -7.80
N ILE A 26 4.82 8.28 -8.76
CA ILE A 26 6.07 7.55 -8.55
C ILE A 26 6.94 8.30 -7.56
N ALA A 27 7.14 9.61 -7.74
CA ALA A 27 7.92 10.43 -6.83
C ALA A 27 7.35 10.35 -5.39
N PHE A 28 6.03 10.44 -5.22
CA PHE A 28 5.40 10.32 -3.91
C PHE A 28 5.45 8.90 -3.32
N THR A 29 5.41 7.88 -4.16
CA THR A 29 5.63 6.49 -3.75
C THR A 29 7.05 6.31 -3.24
N ASN A 30 8.04 6.91 -3.91
CA ASN A 30 9.44 6.86 -3.49
C ASN A 30 9.64 7.54 -2.14
N THR A 31 9.06 8.72 -1.89
CA THR A 31 9.16 9.33 -0.55
C THR A 31 8.54 8.47 0.55
N SER A 32 7.45 7.74 0.23
CA SER A 32 6.89 6.74 1.15
C SER A 32 7.89 5.59 1.42
N ILE A 33 8.51 5.05 0.37
CA ILE A 33 9.52 3.98 0.48
C ILE A 33 10.74 4.44 1.28
N ASP A 34 11.19 5.68 1.09
CA ASP A 34 12.35 6.23 1.81
C ASP A 34 12.10 6.27 3.32
N VAL A 35 10.91 6.74 3.75
CA VAL A 35 10.50 6.66 5.16
C VAL A 35 10.49 5.23 5.67
N LEU A 36 9.84 4.31 4.94
CA LEU A 36 9.70 2.92 5.37
C LEU A 36 11.08 2.23 5.48
N ARG A 37 12.00 2.55 4.55
CA ARG A 37 13.35 2.02 4.54
C ARG A 37 14.17 2.58 5.71
N ALA A 38 14.13 3.89 5.93
CA ALA A 38 14.82 4.50 7.07
C ALA A 38 14.27 3.95 8.41
N ALA A 39 12.95 3.82 8.53
CA ALA A 39 12.31 3.24 9.70
C ALA A 39 12.79 1.80 10.00
N ALA A 40 13.01 0.99 8.96
CA ALA A 40 13.47 -0.40 9.10
C ALA A 40 14.84 -0.55 9.79
N TYR A 41 15.63 0.52 9.84
CA TYR A 41 16.95 0.55 10.48
C TYR A 41 16.97 1.27 11.84
N LEU A 42 15.83 1.77 12.32
CA LEU A 42 15.76 2.43 13.62
C LEU A 42 16.28 1.51 14.75
N PRO A 43 17.00 2.07 15.75
CA PRO A 43 17.55 1.30 16.86
C PRO A 43 16.49 0.93 17.91
N LEU A 44 15.37 0.33 17.48
CA LEU A 44 14.32 -0.15 18.37
C LEU A 44 14.48 -1.66 18.59
N ASP A 45 14.54 -2.07 19.85
CA ASP A 45 14.86 -3.43 20.27
C ASP A 45 13.72 -4.16 20.99
N GLU A 46 12.66 -3.46 21.38
CA GLU A 46 11.47 -4.10 21.92
C GLU A 46 10.74 -4.93 20.85
N THR A 47 10.25 -6.10 21.25
CA THR A 47 9.62 -7.06 20.35
C THR A 47 8.43 -6.47 19.58
N ASP A 48 7.65 -5.60 20.22
CA ASP A 48 6.49 -4.97 19.61
C ASP A 48 6.92 -3.90 18.58
N ASP A 49 8.03 -3.18 18.80
CA ASP A 49 8.59 -2.28 17.79
C ASP A 49 9.12 -3.04 16.58
N ILE A 50 9.90 -4.10 16.81
CA ILE A 50 10.41 -4.97 15.75
C ILE A 50 9.26 -5.52 14.91
N THR A 51 8.14 -5.86 15.53
CA THR A 51 6.92 -6.32 14.85
C THR A 51 6.36 -5.25 13.90
N ILE A 52 6.32 -4.00 14.35
CA ILE A 52 5.84 -2.88 13.54
C ILE A 52 6.80 -2.56 12.41
N LEU A 53 8.11 -2.56 12.67
CA LEU A 53 9.13 -2.37 11.64
C LEU A 53 9.03 -3.45 10.54
N ARG A 54 8.78 -4.71 10.92
CA ARG A 54 8.54 -5.82 9.97
C ARG A 54 7.28 -5.62 9.13
N LEU A 55 6.22 -5.04 9.68
CA LEU A 55 5.06 -4.64 8.89
C LEU A 55 5.40 -3.51 7.91
N GLY A 56 6.25 -2.56 8.31
CA GLY A 56 6.83 -1.55 7.41
C GLY A 56 7.61 -2.18 6.24
N ILE A 57 8.46 -3.17 6.52
CA ILE A 57 9.18 -3.93 5.49
C ILE A 57 8.21 -4.65 4.53
N ARG A 58 7.13 -5.23 5.06
CA ARG A 58 6.09 -5.86 4.22
C ARG A 58 5.43 -4.86 3.28
N LEU A 59 5.18 -3.63 3.72
CA LEU A 59 4.67 -2.56 2.84
C LEU A 59 5.64 -2.29 1.67
N ILE A 60 6.95 -2.20 1.92
CA ILE A 60 7.97 -2.01 0.88
C ILE A 60 7.94 -3.18 -0.12
N ASN A 61 7.95 -4.40 0.38
CA ASN A 61 7.98 -5.60 -0.47
C ASN A 61 6.74 -5.70 -1.35
N SER A 62 5.56 -5.45 -0.78
CA SER A 62 4.30 -5.45 -1.53
C SER A 62 4.23 -4.28 -2.52
N ALA A 63 4.76 -3.10 -2.18
CA ALA A 63 4.82 -1.98 -3.12
C ALA A 63 5.73 -2.27 -4.32
N GLY A 64 6.93 -2.79 -4.08
CA GLY A 64 7.86 -3.17 -5.15
C GLY A 64 7.29 -4.27 -6.04
N ALA A 65 6.69 -5.31 -5.45
CA ALA A 65 6.04 -6.38 -6.21
C ALA A 65 4.83 -5.88 -7.01
N SER A 66 4.01 -4.99 -6.44
CA SER A 66 2.90 -4.36 -7.15
C SER A 66 3.36 -3.56 -8.36
N GLY A 67 4.39 -2.72 -8.20
CA GLY A 67 4.94 -1.91 -9.30
C GLY A 67 5.52 -2.77 -10.42
N LEU A 68 6.32 -3.78 -10.06
CA LEU A 68 6.88 -4.73 -11.02
C LEU A 68 5.81 -5.56 -11.73
N ALA A 69 4.74 -5.94 -11.05
CA ALA A 69 3.63 -6.63 -11.69
C ALA A 69 2.91 -5.70 -12.68
N ALA A 70 2.59 -4.47 -12.26
CA ALA A 70 1.86 -3.51 -13.10
C ALA A 70 2.64 -3.10 -14.35
N ILE A 71 3.95 -2.82 -14.23
CA ILE A 71 4.80 -2.44 -15.37
C ILE A 71 4.89 -3.57 -16.40
N ASN A 72 4.95 -4.82 -15.93
CA ASN A 72 4.97 -6.00 -16.80
C ASN A 72 3.58 -6.41 -17.30
N GLY A 73 2.53 -5.61 -17.11
CA GLY A 73 1.17 -5.90 -17.60
C GLY A 73 0.40 -6.94 -16.78
N TYR A 74 0.89 -7.32 -15.60
CA TYR A 74 0.23 -8.25 -14.68
C TYR A 74 -0.65 -7.50 -13.67
N TYR A 75 -1.77 -6.97 -14.15
CA TYR A 75 -2.66 -6.10 -13.36
C TYR A 75 -3.39 -6.81 -12.21
N GLN A 76 -3.80 -8.08 -12.38
CA GLN A 76 -4.40 -8.84 -11.28
C GLN A 76 -3.39 -9.11 -10.15
N PRO A 77 -2.16 -9.61 -10.42
CA PRO A 77 -1.12 -9.69 -9.41
C PRO A 77 -0.78 -8.34 -8.74
N ALA A 78 -0.75 -7.24 -9.51
CA ALA A 78 -0.58 -5.91 -8.93
C ALA A 78 -1.69 -5.57 -7.92
N ALA A 79 -2.96 -5.86 -8.25
CA ALA A 79 -4.09 -5.68 -7.33
C ALA A 79 -3.99 -6.52 -6.06
N ALA A 80 -3.47 -7.75 -6.16
CA ALA A 80 -3.25 -8.61 -5.00
C ALA A 80 -2.25 -7.98 -4.00
N HIS A 81 -1.20 -7.33 -4.51
CA HIS A 81 -0.23 -6.64 -3.66
C HIS A 81 -0.77 -5.34 -3.05
N ILE A 82 -1.58 -4.56 -3.79
CA ILE A 82 -2.27 -3.40 -3.20
C ILE A 82 -3.24 -3.84 -2.09
N ARG A 83 -3.95 -4.96 -2.26
CA ARG A 83 -4.76 -5.56 -1.19
C ARG A 83 -3.93 -5.84 0.06
N ASP A 84 -2.75 -6.44 -0.09
CA ASP A 84 -1.85 -6.70 1.03
C ASP A 84 -1.44 -5.40 1.75
N ILE A 85 -1.08 -4.35 0.99
CA ILE A 85 -0.77 -3.02 1.53
C ILE A 85 -1.94 -2.48 2.36
N ILE A 86 -3.18 -2.61 1.86
CA ILE A 86 -4.38 -2.17 2.58
C ILE A 86 -4.57 -2.94 3.89
N GLU A 87 -4.41 -4.26 3.87
CA GLU A 87 -4.56 -5.11 5.06
C GLU A 87 -3.50 -4.81 6.13
N VAL A 88 -2.24 -4.66 5.71
CA VAL A 88 -1.15 -4.24 6.60
C VAL A 88 -1.40 -2.85 7.17
N SER A 89 -1.92 -1.93 6.34
CA SER A 89 -2.29 -0.58 6.79
C SER A 89 -3.40 -0.61 7.85
N PHE A 90 -4.35 -1.55 7.79
CA PHE A 90 -5.35 -1.71 8.83
C PHE A 90 -4.77 -2.21 10.16
N LEU A 91 -3.79 -3.12 10.11
CA LEU A 91 -3.07 -3.54 11.32
C LEU A 91 -2.32 -2.36 11.95
N LEU A 92 -1.58 -1.59 11.15
CA LEU A 92 -0.87 -0.41 11.63
C LEU A 92 -1.84 0.66 12.18
N ASP A 93 -2.97 0.91 11.51
CA ASP A 93 -4.01 1.84 12.01
C ASP A 93 -4.59 1.38 13.35
N LEU A 94 -4.72 0.06 13.56
CA LEU A 94 -5.17 -0.48 14.84
C LEU A 94 -4.08 -0.33 15.91
N PHE A 95 -2.85 -0.71 15.61
CA PHE A 95 -1.73 -0.70 16.55
C PHE A 95 -1.36 0.69 17.05
N ARG A 96 -1.46 1.73 16.20
CA ARG A 96 -1.27 3.12 16.65
C ARG A 96 -2.36 3.61 17.60
N ARG A 97 -3.53 2.96 17.62
CA ARG A 97 -4.68 3.35 18.47
C ARG A 97 -4.67 2.59 19.79
N ASP A 98 -4.22 1.34 19.77
CA ASP A 98 -4.05 0.51 20.95
C ASP A 98 -2.80 -0.36 20.81
N ARG A 99 -1.75 -0.01 21.54
CA ARG A 99 -0.47 -0.71 21.49
C ARG A 99 -0.56 -2.15 21.99
N LYS A 100 -1.54 -2.46 22.87
CA LYS A 100 -1.74 -3.83 23.39
C LYS A 100 -2.17 -4.82 22.31
N GLU A 101 -2.69 -4.31 21.19
CA GLU A 101 -3.05 -5.14 20.05
C GLU A 101 -1.82 -5.73 19.34
N VAL A 102 -0.64 -5.10 19.47
CA VAL A 102 0.60 -5.60 18.86
C VAL A 102 1.01 -6.92 19.50
N SER A 103 1.15 -6.93 20.83
CA SER A 103 1.47 -8.14 21.59
C SER A 103 0.39 -9.20 21.44
N MET A 104 -0.90 -8.82 21.49
CA MET A 104 -2.00 -9.76 21.24
C MET A 104 -1.91 -10.41 19.86
N TRP A 105 -1.64 -9.64 18.80
CA TRP A 105 -1.51 -10.17 17.46
C TRP A 105 -0.29 -11.09 17.32
N ARG A 106 0.86 -10.66 17.87
CA ARG A 106 2.12 -11.40 17.81
C ARG A 106 2.06 -12.75 18.54
N GLU A 107 1.33 -12.82 19.65
CA GLU A 107 1.28 -14.00 20.54
C GLU A 107 0.02 -14.85 20.33
N ALA A 108 -0.90 -14.41 19.48
CA ALA A 108 -2.16 -15.11 19.20
C ALA A 108 -1.92 -16.45 18.48
N SER A 109 -2.77 -17.44 18.82
CA SER A 109 -2.92 -18.65 18.00
C SER A 109 -3.58 -18.32 16.66
N ASP A 110 -3.44 -19.21 15.68
CA ASP A 110 -4.10 -19.07 14.36
C ASP A 110 -5.61 -18.88 14.47
N GLU A 111 -6.25 -19.56 15.42
CA GLU A 111 -7.68 -19.40 15.68
C GLU A 111 -8.01 -17.97 16.13
N VAL A 112 -7.23 -17.43 17.08
CA VAL A 112 -7.42 -16.06 17.58
C VAL A 112 -7.13 -15.04 16.49
N LEU A 113 -6.07 -15.26 15.68
CA LEU A 113 -5.76 -14.43 14.52
C LEU A 113 -6.93 -14.39 13.54
N TRP A 114 -7.49 -15.55 13.19
CA TRP A 114 -8.64 -15.65 12.30
C TRP A 114 -9.88 -14.94 12.86
N GLN A 115 -10.16 -15.12 14.16
CA GLN A 115 -11.36 -14.56 14.80
C GLN A 115 -11.28 -13.04 15.00
N LYS A 116 -10.10 -12.50 15.32
CA LYS A 116 -9.92 -11.09 15.72
C LYS A 116 -9.28 -10.20 14.66
N PHE A 117 -8.37 -10.74 13.85
CA PHE A 117 -7.49 -9.97 12.97
C PHE A 117 -7.73 -10.24 11.47
N ARG A 118 -8.73 -11.03 11.10
CA ARG A 118 -9.12 -11.13 9.68
C ARG A 118 -9.59 -9.77 9.13
N PRO A 119 -9.43 -9.49 7.82
CA PRO A 119 -9.65 -8.16 7.26
C PRO A 119 -11.04 -7.56 7.53
N GLN A 120 -12.09 -8.39 7.47
CA GLN A 120 -13.46 -7.95 7.79
C GLN A 120 -13.59 -7.46 9.24
N LYS A 121 -12.93 -8.14 10.20
CA LYS A 121 -13.00 -7.79 11.62
C LYS A 121 -12.19 -6.54 11.91
N LEU A 122 -10.99 -6.41 11.33
CA LEU A 122 -10.19 -5.19 11.43
C LEU A 122 -10.96 -3.96 10.94
N LYS A 123 -11.57 -4.04 9.75
CA LYS A 123 -12.39 -2.94 9.22
C LYS A 123 -13.52 -2.55 10.17
N SER A 124 -14.33 -3.52 10.60
CA SER A 124 -15.45 -3.23 11.51
C SER A 124 -14.99 -2.61 12.83
N ARG A 125 -13.85 -3.05 13.38
CA ARG A 125 -13.26 -2.47 14.59
C ARG A 125 -12.79 -1.03 14.35
N LEU A 126 -12.05 -0.78 13.26
CA LEU A 126 -11.58 0.56 12.90
C LEU A 126 -12.73 1.52 12.60
N ASP A 127 -13.77 1.06 11.91
CA ASP A 127 -14.98 1.84 11.63
C ASP A 127 -15.72 2.18 12.92
N HIS A 128 -15.78 1.26 13.87
CA HIS A 128 -16.35 1.52 15.20
C HIS A 128 -15.52 2.57 15.96
N LEU A 129 -14.19 2.47 15.94
CA LEU A 129 -13.29 3.48 16.53
C LEU A 129 -13.41 4.84 15.84
N ASP A 130 -13.87 4.89 14.58
CA ASP A 130 -14.15 6.12 13.84
C ASP A 130 -15.61 6.60 13.98
N GLY A 131 -16.41 5.98 14.86
CA GLY A 131 -17.79 6.38 15.16
C GLY A 131 -18.86 5.81 14.21
N CYS A 132 -18.65 4.60 13.67
CA CYS A 132 -19.62 3.81 12.91
C CYS A 132 -20.18 4.45 11.61
N LYS A 133 -19.43 5.36 10.98
CA LYS A 133 -19.82 5.90 9.66
C LYS A 133 -19.40 4.92 8.56
N PRO A 134 -20.16 4.74 7.46
CA PRO A 134 -19.69 3.95 6.32
C PRO A 134 -18.39 4.57 5.79
N THR A 135 -17.27 3.87 6.01
CA THR A 135 -15.94 4.43 5.73
C THR A 135 -15.47 4.07 4.32
N TYR A 136 -14.48 4.85 3.87
CA TYR A 136 -13.68 4.59 2.68
C TYR A 136 -12.96 3.22 2.67
N ARG A 137 -12.90 2.49 3.81
CA ARG A 137 -12.17 1.22 3.92
C ARG A 137 -12.86 0.07 3.18
N LYS A 138 -14.20 0.04 3.17
CA LYS A 138 -14.95 -1.08 2.57
C LYS A 138 -14.84 -1.10 1.04
N PRO A 139 -15.08 0.01 0.30
CA PRO A 139 -15.03 0.00 -1.16
C PRO A 139 -13.63 -0.36 -1.69
N ALA A 140 -12.58 0.29 -1.18
CA ALA A 140 -11.21 0.03 -1.62
C ALA A 140 -10.80 -1.43 -1.38
N TYR A 141 -11.02 -1.95 -0.16
CA TYR A 141 -10.74 -3.36 0.13
C TYR A 141 -11.52 -4.31 -0.79
N GLN A 142 -12.81 -4.04 -0.99
CA GLN A 142 -13.67 -4.92 -1.79
C GLN A 142 -13.17 -5.02 -3.22
N PHE A 143 -12.83 -3.88 -3.84
CA PHE A 143 -12.31 -3.84 -5.20
C PHE A 143 -11.06 -4.73 -5.35
N PHE A 144 -10.01 -4.49 -4.54
CA PHE A 144 -8.75 -5.24 -4.68
C PHE A 144 -8.87 -6.69 -4.23
N SER A 145 -9.74 -7.00 -3.26
CA SER A 145 -10.03 -8.39 -2.87
C SER A 145 -10.69 -9.15 -4.02
N GLU A 146 -11.70 -8.55 -4.65
CA GLU A 146 -12.46 -9.17 -5.72
C GLU A 146 -11.65 -9.35 -6.99
N HIS A 147 -10.92 -8.33 -7.43
CA HIS A 147 -10.22 -8.38 -8.71
C HIS A 147 -8.79 -8.94 -8.60
N GLY A 148 -8.14 -8.80 -7.44
CA GLY A 148 -6.77 -9.26 -7.23
C GLY A 148 -6.66 -10.73 -6.83
N THR A 149 -7.64 -11.27 -6.10
CA THR A 149 -7.47 -12.58 -5.43
C THR A 149 -8.65 -13.54 -5.49
N HIS A 150 -9.86 -13.08 -5.81
CA HIS A 150 -11.01 -13.97 -5.89
C HIS A 150 -11.30 -14.37 -7.33
N ALA A 151 -11.47 -15.67 -7.59
CA ALA A 151 -11.95 -16.20 -8.86
C ALA A 151 -13.46 -15.92 -9.05
N LYS A 152 -13.85 -14.64 -9.08
CA LYS A 152 -15.22 -14.20 -9.36
C LYS A 152 -15.35 -13.89 -10.84
N PRO A 153 -16.54 -14.08 -11.45
CA PRO A 153 -16.78 -13.72 -12.84
C PRO A 153 -16.44 -12.25 -13.18
N LEU A 154 -16.60 -11.33 -12.22
CA LEU A 154 -16.27 -9.91 -12.40
C LEU A 154 -14.76 -9.60 -12.27
N ALA A 155 -13.96 -10.51 -11.68
CA ALA A 155 -12.52 -10.35 -11.56
C ALA A 155 -11.80 -10.40 -12.93
N VAL A 156 -12.49 -10.89 -13.98
CA VAL A 156 -11.95 -10.97 -15.35
C VAL A 156 -11.66 -9.60 -15.93
N GLY A 157 -12.33 -8.54 -15.47
CA GLY A 157 -12.15 -7.19 -16.03
C GLY A 157 -10.73 -6.64 -15.89
N LEU A 158 -9.94 -7.11 -14.91
CA LEU A 158 -8.52 -6.71 -14.81
C LEU A 158 -7.61 -7.48 -15.78
N ILE A 159 -7.97 -8.71 -16.16
CA ILE A 159 -7.14 -9.62 -16.97
C ILE A 159 -7.62 -9.73 -18.43
N SER A 160 -8.77 -9.13 -18.75
CA SER A 160 -9.45 -9.21 -20.03
C SER A 160 -10.13 -7.88 -20.29
N PRO A 161 -9.39 -6.87 -20.82
CA PRO A 161 -10.01 -5.61 -21.24
C PRO A 161 -11.12 -5.89 -22.26
N ASP A 162 -12.22 -5.17 -22.15
CA ASP A 162 -13.41 -5.28 -23.01
C ASP A 162 -14.03 -6.69 -23.12
N MET A 163 -13.74 -7.58 -22.15
CA MET A 163 -14.14 -9.00 -22.16
C MET A 163 -13.52 -9.81 -23.31
N ASP A 164 -12.52 -9.25 -24.00
CA ASP A 164 -11.74 -9.98 -25.00
C ASP A 164 -10.76 -10.93 -24.31
N THR A 165 -10.57 -12.12 -24.88
CA THR A 165 -9.65 -13.12 -24.31
C THR A 165 -8.19 -12.73 -24.57
N MET A 166 -7.71 -11.69 -23.89
CA MET A 166 -6.30 -11.33 -23.82
C MET A 166 -5.62 -12.33 -22.89
N VAL A 167 -4.79 -13.21 -23.46
CA VAL A 167 -4.06 -14.23 -22.70
C VAL A 167 -2.67 -13.69 -22.39
N GLY A 168 -2.38 -13.48 -21.09
CA GLY A 168 -1.05 -13.08 -20.62
C GLY A 168 -0.96 -11.60 -20.23
N PRO A 169 0.24 -11.10 -19.96
CA PRO A 169 0.45 -9.67 -19.71
C PRO A 169 0.12 -8.85 -20.95
N PHE A 170 -0.32 -7.60 -20.76
CA PHE A 170 -0.60 -6.68 -21.87
C PHE A 170 -0.32 -5.22 -21.45
N PRO A 171 -0.01 -4.33 -22.40
CA PRO A 171 0.10 -2.91 -22.12
C PRO A 171 -1.30 -2.28 -22.03
N ASP A 172 -1.48 -1.36 -21.09
CA ASP A 172 -2.74 -0.66 -20.89
C ASP A 172 -2.52 0.63 -20.10
N GLU A 173 -2.71 1.76 -20.76
CA GLU A 173 -2.49 3.09 -20.20
C GLU A 173 -3.38 3.35 -18.98
N GLN A 174 -4.68 3.08 -19.08
CA GLN A 174 -5.61 3.38 -17.99
C GLN A 174 -5.25 2.57 -16.74
N ARG A 175 -4.92 1.28 -16.92
CA ARG A 175 -4.56 0.39 -15.82
C ARG A 175 -3.22 0.78 -15.22
N VAL A 176 -2.15 0.94 -16.01
CA VAL A 176 -0.82 1.24 -15.45
C VAL A 176 -0.81 2.56 -14.68
N LEU A 177 -1.46 3.61 -15.21
CA LEU A 177 -1.55 4.91 -14.54
C LEU A 177 -2.45 4.84 -13.29
N GLY A 178 -3.58 4.12 -13.38
CA GLY A 178 -4.49 3.91 -12.25
C GLY A 178 -3.86 3.11 -11.10
N PHE A 179 -3.08 2.07 -11.42
CA PHE A 179 -2.31 1.31 -10.43
C PHE A 179 -1.24 2.15 -9.76
N GLY A 180 -0.53 2.99 -10.52
CA GLY A 180 0.46 3.93 -9.97
C GLY A 180 -0.16 4.86 -8.93
N PHE A 181 -1.39 5.33 -9.16
CA PHE A 181 -2.13 6.13 -8.19
C PHE A 181 -2.57 5.35 -6.95
N ASP A 182 -3.23 4.21 -7.14
CA ASP A 182 -3.77 3.45 -6.02
C ASP A 182 -2.63 2.91 -5.14
N LEU A 183 -1.48 2.55 -5.73
CA LEU A 183 -0.27 2.23 -5.00
C LEU A 183 0.20 3.42 -4.13
N ALA A 184 0.37 4.60 -4.73
CA ALA A 184 0.79 5.81 -4.00
C ALA A 184 -0.19 6.15 -2.85
N ARG A 185 -1.49 6.07 -3.11
CA ARG A 185 -2.55 6.33 -2.13
C ARG A 185 -2.51 5.36 -0.95
N HIS A 186 -2.40 4.06 -1.22
CA HIS A 186 -2.49 3.05 -0.16
C HIS A 186 -1.17 2.90 0.59
N LEU A 187 -0.03 3.02 -0.10
CA LEU A 187 1.28 3.00 0.54
C LEU A 187 1.49 4.20 1.47
N SER A 188 1.09 5.40 1.04
CA SER A 188 1.20 6.60 1.89
C SER A 188 0.31 6.52 3.13
N ALA A 189 -0.87 5.90 3.04
CA ALA A 189 -1.70 5.62 4.21
C ALA A 189 -0.99 4.68 5.20
N GLY A 190 -0.45 3.56 4.73
CA GLY A 190 0.33 2.62 5.54
C GLY A 190 1.56 3.28 6.19
N THR A 191 2.29 4.09 5.41
CA THR A 191 3.45 4.86 5.87
C THR A 191 3.08 5.84 6.97
N THR A 192 1.97 6.58 6.80
CA THR A 192 1.45 7.49 7.83
C THR A 192 1.13 6.74 9.13
N PHE A 193 0.56 5.55 9.04
CA PHE A 193 0.24 4.75 10.23
C PHE A 193 1.49 4.16 10.88
N LEU A 194 2.49 3.74 10.09
CA LEU A 194 3.79 3.32 10.63
C LEU A 194 4.47 4.43 11.42
N ILE A 195 4.56 5.65 10.86
CA ILE A 195 5.17 6.80 11.55
C ILE A 195 4.49 7.00 12.90
N LYS A 196 3.15 6.95 12.94
CA LYS A 196 2.36 7.12 14.17
C LYS A 196 2.45 5.95 15.15
N CYS A 197 2.94 4.79 14.73
CA CYS A 197 3.20 3.66 15.60
C CYS A 197 4.57 3.76 16.29
N ILE A 198 5.51 4.53 15.76
CA ILE A 198 6.86 4.63 16.32
C ILE A 198 6.82 5.56 17.53
N ASP A 199 7.36 5.09 18.66
CA ASP A 199 7.52 5.93 19.85
C ASP A 199 8.78 6.79 19.72
N HIS A 200 8.58 8.03 19.28
CA HIS A 200 9.67 8.98 19.06
C HIS A 200 10.42 9.35 20.35
N HIS A 201 9.85 9.16 21.54
CA HIS A 201 10.54 9.45 22.80
C HIS A 201 11.66 8.45 23.11
N ARG A 202 11.68 7.30 22.43
CA ARG A 202 12.68 6.25 22.57
C ARG A 202 13.79 6.34 21.52
N LEU A 203 13.74 7.34 20.64
CA LEU A 203 14.75 7.56 19.62
C LEU A 203 15.80 8.56 20.12
N ASP A 204 17.07 8.23 19.92
CA ASP A 204 18.18 9.16 20.13
C ASP A 204 18.38 10.00 18.86
N GLU A 205 18.08 11.30 18.94
CA GLU A 205 18.23 12.22 17.80
C GLU A 205 19.70 12.39 17.35
N ALA A 206 20.68 11.98 18.17
CA ALA A 206 22.08 11.97 17.77
C ALA A 206 22.46 10.75 16.90
N ASP A 207 21.59 9.75 16.78
CA ASP A 207 21.80 8.59 15.91
C ASP A 207 21.50 8.96 14.45
N GLU A 208 22.49 8.78 13.56
CA GLU A 208 22.37 9.10 12.12
C GLU A 208 21.16 8.43 11.45
N ARG A 209 20.76 7.23 11.92
CA ARG A 209 19.60 6.49 11.39
C ARG A 209 18.29 7.16 11.78
N VAL A 210 18.25 7.75 12.99
CA VAL A 210 17.10 8.54 13.45
C VAL A 210 17.02 9.84 12.68
N GLU A 211 18.14 10.53 12.45
CA GLU A 211 18.19 11.73 11.61
C GLU A 211 17.67 11.47 10.20
N GLU A 212 18.12 10.38 9.56
CA GLU A 212 17.66 9.97 8.23
C GLU A 212 16.15 9.71 8.20
N TYR A 213 15.62 9.00 9.20
CA TYR A 213 14.19 8.73 9.34
C TYR A 213 13.37 10.02 9.53
N LEU A 214 13.82 10.94 10.38
CA LEU A 214 13.14 12.22 10.60
C LEU A 214 13.12 13.08 9.33
N ARG A 215 14.26 13.17 8.62
CA ARG A 215 14.35 13.88 7.34
C ARG A 215 13.40 13.29 6.30
N ALA A 216 13.44 11.97 6.10
CA ALA A 216 12.54 11.29 5.18
C ALA A 216 11.06 11.53 5.57
N GLY A 217 10.76 11.56 6.87
CA GLY A 217 9.42 11.86 7.38
C GLY A 217 8.93 13.27 6.99
N ILE A 218 9.79 14.27 7.11
CA ILE A 218 9.49 15.66 6.71
C ILE A 218 9.19 15.71 5.20
N ASP A 219 10.08 15.17 4.36
CA ASP A 219 9.92 15.14 2.90
C ASP A 219 8.62 14.42 2.50
N PHE A 220 8.29 13.33 3.19
CA PHE A 220 7.05 12.60 2.99
C PHE A 220 5.81 13.43 3.31
N PHE A 221 5.78 14.16 4.44
CA PHE A 221 4.61 14.96 4.80
C PHE A 221 4.39 16.15 3.86
N ASP A 222 5.46 16.80 3.39
CA ASP A 222 5.38 17.85 2.37
C ASP A 222 4.82 17.30 1.05
N ALA A 223 5.27 16.11 0.64
CA ALA A 223 4.76 15.42 -0.55
C ALA A 223 3.29 14.96 -0.38
N LEU A 224 2.91 14.49 0.82
CA LEU A 224 1.54 14.05 1.13
C LEU A 224 0.54 15.20 1.03
N ASP A 225 0.88 16.37 1.54
CA ASP A 225 0.02 17.55 1.43
C ASP A 225 -0.15 17.99 -0.03
N SER A 226 0.94 17.95 -0.81
CA SER A 226 0.90 18.20 -2.25
C SER A 226 0.02 17.17 -2.98
N PHE A 227 0.13 15.88 -2.64
CA PHE A 227 -0.72 14.82 -3.18
C PHE A 227 -2.21 15.06 -2.84
N ARG A 228 -2.55 15.33 -1.58
CA ARG A 228 -3.93 15.55 -1.13
C ARG A 228 -4.62 16.71 -1.85
N ARG A 229 -3.91 17.82 -2.05
CA ARG A 229 -4.45 18.98 -2.78
C ARG A 229 -4.82 18.61 -4.21
N ARG A 230 -4.02 17.78 -4.88
CA ARG A 230 -4.27 17.30 -6.26
C ARG A 230 -5.41 16.28 -6.36
N THR A 231 -5.71 15.53 -5.31
CA THR A 231 -6.75 14.49 -5.34
C THR A 231 -8.16 14.98 -5.01
N ASN A 232 -8.32 16.24 -4.62
CA ASN A 232 -9.62 16.83 -4.27
C ASN A 232 -10.38 17.41 -5.49
N VAL A 233 -9.89 17.24 -6.72
CA VAL A 233 -10.55 17.68 -7.96
C VAL A 233 -11.27 16.52 -8.67
N PRO A 234 -12.38 16.74 -9.42
CA PRO A 234 -13.05 15.66 -10.16
C PRO A 234 -12.11 14.98 -11.19
N ASN A 235 -12.32 13.68 -11.46
CA ASN A 235 -11.63 12.88 -12.48
C ASN A 235 -10.18 12.37 -12.21
N PHE A 236 -9.84 11.99 -10.98
CA PHE A 236 -8.53 11.34 -10.67
C PHE A 236 -8.41 9.86 -11.13
N PRO A 237 -7.35 9.47 -11.86
CA PRO A 237 -7.14 8.09 -12.31
C PRO A 237 -7.02 7.11 -11.12
N SER A 238 -8.06 6.35 -10.84
CA SER A 238 -8.04 5.25 -9.87
C SER A 238 -8.69 4.06 -10.55
N ILE A 239 -8.11 2.87 -10.37
CA ILE A 239 -8.69 1.66 -10.93
C ILE A 239 -9.88 1.18 -10.09
N ALA A 240 -9.90 1.55 -8.80
CA ALA A 240 -10.93 1.19 -7.85
C ALA A 240 -12.13 2.18 -7.76
N ARG A 241 -12.46 2.88 -8.86
CA ARG A 241 -13.63 3.78 -8.90
C ARG A 241 -14.97 3.04 -8.86
#